data_AF-A0A9W8THK0-F1
#
_entry.id   AF-A0A9W8THK0-F1
#
_cell.length_a   1.000
_cell.length_b   1.000
_cell.length_c   1.000
_cell.angle_alpha   90.00
_cell.angle_beta   90.00
_cell.angle_gamma   90.00
#
_symmetry.space_group_name_H-M   'P 1'
#
loop_
_entity.id
_entity.type
_entity.pdbx_description
1 polymer ?
#
loop_
_entity_poly.entity_id
_entity_poly.type
_entity_poly.pdbx_seq_one_letter_code
_entity_poly.pdbx_strand_id
1 'polypeptide(L)'
;MGTFLTTLVASILAIAVRILDTNAKSFQPWHALTHEQGSSGRDSICLDTGGWRSLLMGLRSLAGGQAVVFLVSLLSLSSAVLVPVSAGAITLDLRGDGCKIGGSTASNCAYVLSVSPMVSKATIGILAVMSLTTILLVIIVGRWRLGVYSNPWSMSTLASLSVNPEVRRMILDVATGSDTKRARSDLRHQDFKLDYFHGVKEQMEYGIVALDRFRGTGLSMYQNEKSPLTSGIKDEGFLGRRNSSPFFMLGIVGRVCLFLFMSGVLVLVLYYARTGGDTPFEQFIDSDSFGVQFLFTGLGVVITLLWSGFFGAVSVMNSYQYLSEGPREAAKSVLLAPPSNAFSGLWHAIRTRRVFLGLVSLASILSESLGIFLGNVRFQVTQTFFVNQLCTWAAVAIISMMLLVLLISFFLKWPHMPVDPSSIAGAMYYVCDNSVIDKFEGLSTFDKKDRDRTVAGMDLLYEFGERMSAEGGNRVGLIVLDTKVFML
;
A
#
# COMPACT_ATOMS: atom_id res chain seq x y z
N MET A 1 15.70 14.83 -26.94
CA MET A 1 15.35 15.72 -25.81
C MET A 1 13.82 15.83 -25.63
N GLY A 2 13.06 16.21 -26.66
CA GLY A 2 11.60 16.36 -26.55
C GLY A 2 10.82 15.09 -26.13
N THR A 3 11.23 13.91 -26.60
CA THR A 3 10.62 12.61 -26.26
C THR A 3 10.75 12.23 -24.79
N PHE A 4 11.93 12.46 -24.18
CA PHE A 4 12.17 12.19 -22.77
C PHE A 4 11.35 13.08 -21.84
N LEU A 5 11.16 14.34 -22.21
CA LEU A 5 10.51 15.33 -21.36
C LEU A 5 9.05 14.96 -21.10
N THR A 6 8.31 14.54 -22.12
CA THR A 6 6.88 14.20 -21.97
C THR A 6 6.69 12.99 -21.05
N THR A 7 7.48 11.93 -21.25
CA THR A 7 7.42 10.73 -20.38
C THR A 7 7.89 11.02 -18.96
N LEU A 8 8.88 11.89 -18.79
CA LEU A 8 9.38 12.29 -17.48
C LEU A 8 8.32 13.08 -16.72
N VAL A 9 7.69 14.07 -17.34
CA VAL A 9 6.60 14.85 -16.71
C VAL A 9 5.43 13.94 -16.33
N ALA A 10 5.03 13.03 -17.22
CA ALA A 10 3.96 12.05 -16.94
C ALA A 10 4.33 11.13 -15.76
N SER A 11 5.58 10.69 -15.67
CA SER A 11 6.06 9.85 -14.56
C SER A 11 6.07 10.59 -13.21
N ILE A 12 6.51 11.85 -13.17
CA ILE A 12 6.50 12.66 -11.94
C ILE A 12 5.07 12.85 -11.45
N LEU A 13 4.14 13.13 -12.36
CA LEU A 13 2.73 13.25 -12.04
C LEU A 13 2.17 11.93 -11.50
N ALA A 14 2.55 10.79 -12.10
CA ALA A 14 2.14 9.47 -11.63
C ALA A 14 2.62 9.14 -10.22
N ILE A 15 3.87 9.51 -9.89
CA ILE A 15 4.40 9.37 -8.53
C ILE A 15 3.54 10.16 -7.53
N ALA A 16 3.25 11.43 -7.83
CA ALA A 16 2.45 12.28 -6.94
C ALA A 16 1.03 11.72 -6.75
N VAL A 17 0.38 11.27 -7.84
CA VAL A 17 -0.95 10.65 -7.80
C VAL A 17 -0.96 9.37 -6.98
N ARG A 18 0.06 8.51 -7.08
CA ARG A 18 0.14 7.27 -6.29
C ARG A 18 0.36 7.52 -4.80
N ILE A 19 1.15 8.53 -4.46
CA ILE A 19 1.33 8.96 -3.07
C ILE A 19 -0.02 9.46 -2.52
N LEU A 20 -0.74 10.27 -3.29
CA LEU A 20 -2.08 10.70 -2.92
C LEU A 20 -3.02 9.49 -2.76
N ASP A 21 -2.95 8.50 -3.66
CA ASP A 21 -3.82 7.31 -3.63
C ASP A 21 -3.63 6.45 -2.40
N THR A 22 -2.39 6.18 -2.06
CA THR A 22 -2.04 5.38 -0.89
C THR A 22 -2.48 6.08 0.40
N ASN A 23 -2.26 7.38 0.52
CA ASN A 23 -2.66 8.14 1.70
C ASN A 23 -4.18 8.30 1.80
N ALA A 24 -4.87 8.61 0.71
CA ALA A 24 -6.33 8.77 0.73
C ALA A 24 -7.02 7.47 1.15
N LYS A 25 -6.57 6.31 0.63
CA LYS A 25 -7.09 4.99 1.00
C LYS A 25 -6.77 4.60 2.44
N SER A 26 -5.60 4.96 2.97
CA SER A 26 -5.26 4.66 4.36
C SER A 26 -6.05 5.50 5.37
N PHE A 27 -6.47 6.71 5.01
CA PHE A 27 -7.25 7.59 5.88
C PHE A 27 -8.77 7.46 5.72
N GLN A 28 -9.25 6.92 4.61
CA GLN A 28 -10.69 6.82 4.32
C GLN A 28 -11.49 5.99 5.36
N PRO A 29 -11.01 4.84 5.88
CA PRO A 29 -11.68 4.15 6.99
C PRO A 29 -11.91 5.03 8.23
N TRP A 30 -10.95 5.88 8.55
CA TRP A 30 -11.01 6.78 9.70
C TRP A 30 -12.04 7.89 9.48
N HIS A 31 -12.07 8.47 8.28
CA HIS A 31 -13.12 9.41 7.90
C HIS A 31 -14.51 8.77 7.98
N ALA A 32 -14.66 7.51 7.52
CA ALA A 32 -15.93 6.79 7.56
C ALA A 32 -16.47 6.65 9.01
N LEU A 33 -15.59 6.49 9.99
CA LEU A 33 -15.96 6.41 11.41
C LEU A 33 -16.38 7.75 12.02
N THR A 34 -16.16 8.89 11.35
CA THR A 34 -16.56 10.21 11.88
C THR A 34 -18.01 10.58 11.59
N HIS A 35 -18.71 9.81 10.75
CA HIS A 35 -20.11 10.07 10.43
C HIS A 35 -21.01 9.92 11.67
N GLU A 36 -21.98 10.81 11.83
CA GLU A 36 -22.87 10.81 13.02
C GLU A 36 -23.66 9.51 13.18
N GLN A 37 -24.06 8.90 12.06
CA GLN A 37 -24.77 7.62 12.02
C GLN A 37 -23.83 6.40 12.08
N GLY A 38 -22.52 6.63 12.21
CA GLY A 38 -21.49 5.61 12.08
C GLY A 38 -21.33 5.10 10.65
N SER A 39 -20.48 4.08 10.50
CA SER A 39 -20.26 3.35 9.27
C SER A 39 -20.19 1.87 9.55
N SER A 40 -20.89 1.09 8.72
CA SER A 40 -20.81 -0.36 8.66
C SER A 40 -19.36 -0.85 8.69
N GLY A 41 -19.09 -1.90 9.47
CA GLY A 41 -17.76 -2.43 9.68
C GLY A 41 -17.09 -2.91 8.38
N ARG A 42 -17.88 -3.31 7.37
CA ARG A 42 -17.37 -3.60 6.03
C ARG A 42 -16.72 -2.39 5.36
N ASP A 43 -17.29 -1.21 5.57
CA ASP A 43 -16.90 0.03 4.89
C ASP A 43 -15.96 0.90 5.75
N SER A 44 -15.78 0.54 7.02
CA SER A 44 -14.86 1.16 7.98
C SER A 44 -13.75 0.20 8.41
N ILE A 45 -13.93 -0.54 9.51
CA ILE A 45 -12.85 -1.25 10.22
C ILE A 45 -12.30 -2.47 9.46
N CYS A 46 -13.12 -3.13 8.65
CA CYS A 46 -12.74 -4.29 7.84
C CYS A 46 -12.31 -3.90 6.42
N LEU A 47 -12.18 -2.61 6.12
CA LEU A 47 -11.82 -2.16 4.78
C LEU A 47 -10.34 -2.42 4.53
N ASP A 48 -10.06 -3.19 3.46
CA ASP A 48 -8.69 -3.48 3.05
C ASP A 48 -8.08 -2.29 2.32
N THR A 49 -7.17 -1.58 2.99
CA THR A 49 -6.50 -0.39 2.45
C THR A 49 -5.29 -0.71 1.56
N GLY A 50 -4.90 -1.99 1.46
CA GLY A 50 -3.65 -2.42 0.83
C GLY A 50 -3.77 -3.17 -0.50
N GLY A 51 -2.77 -2.98 -1.36
CA GLY A 51 -2.46 -3.85 -2.50
C GLY A 51 -3.21 -3.57 -3.81
N TRP A 52 -2.81 -4.27 -4.87
CA TRP A 52 -3.36 -4.12 -6.24
C TRP A 52 -4.87 -4.40 -6.33
N ARG A 53 -5.39 -5.31 -5.49
CA ARG A 53 -6.83 -5.61 -5.44
C ARG A 53 -7.66 -4.41 -5.00
N SER A 54 -7.09 -3.48 -4.24
CA SER A 54 -7.75 -2.22 -3.83
C SER A 54 -8.07 -1.32 -5.04
N LEU A 55 -7.23 -1.31 -6.10
CA LEU A 55 -7.52 -0.56 -7.32
C LEU A 55 -8.74 -1.12 -8.07
N LEU A 56 -8.80 -2.45 -8.21
CA LEU A 56 -9.93 -3.14 -8.85
C LEU A 56 -11.22 -3.02 -8.03
N MET A 57 -11.13 -3.08 -6.70
CA MET A 57 -12.28 -2.90 -5.81
C MET A 57 -12.74 -1.43 -5.76
N GLY A 58 -11.82 -0.47 -5.81
CA GLY A 58 -12.13 0.97 -5.84
C GLY A 58 -12.99 1.38 -7.04
N LEU A 59 -12.77 0.78 -8.22
CA LEU A 59 -13.61 1.02 -9.41
C LEU A 59 -15.04 0.48 -9.26
N ARG A 60 -15.26 -0.54 -8.41
CA ARG A 60 -16.59 -1.07 -8.09
C ARG A 60 -17.24 -0.37 -6.89
N SER A 61 -16.50 0.48 -6.17
CA SER A 61 -16.91 1.06 -4.88
C SER A 61 -17.92 2.22 -5.00
N LEU A 62 -18.27 2.67 -6.22
CA LEU A 62 -19.25 3.75 -6.41
C LEU A 62 -20.61 3.42 -5.76
N ALA A 63 -20.98 2.14 -5.69
CA ALA A 63 -22.23 1.68 -5.09
C ALA A 63 -22.26 1.74 -3.54
N GLY A 64 -21.13 2.02 -2.87
CA GLY A 64 -20.99 1.96 -1.41
C GLY A 64 -20.76 3.31 -0.71
N GLY A 65 -20.98 4.45 -1.38
CA GLY A 65 -20.82 5.78 -0.76
C GLY A 65 -19.36 6.26 -0.57
N GLN A 66 -18.38 5.51 -1.06
CA GLN A 66 -16.96 5.82 -0.93
C GLN A 66 -16.42 6.63 -2.12
N ALA A 67 -16.99 7.81 -2.35
CA ALA A 67 -16.68 8.64 -3.53
C ALA A 67 -15.18 8.95 -3.69
N VAL A 68 -14.45 9.15 -2.59
CA VAL A 68 -13.01 9.46 -2.64
C VAL A 68 -12.19 8.26 -3.10
N VAL A 69 -12.47 7.04 -2.63
CA VAL A 69 -11.75 5.84 -3.10
C VAL A 69 -11.90 5.66 -4.61
N PHE A 70 -13.11 5.90 -5.11
CA PHE A 70 -13.40 5.85 -6.53
C PHE A 70 -12.63 6.92 -7.31
N LEU A 71 -12.75 8.19 -6.92
CA LEU A 71 -12.09 9.32 -7.60
C LEU A 71 -10.57 9.17 -7.62
N VAL A 72 -9.97 8.78 -6.49
CA VAL A 72 -8.54 8.57 -6.38
C VAL A 72 -8.08 7.35 -7.19
N SER A 73 -8.86 6.25 -7.21
CA SER A 73 -8.54 5.09 -8.06
C SER A 73 -8.67 5.42 -9.55
N LEU A 74 -9.65 6.25 -9.93
CA LEU A 74 -9.79 6.77 -11.29
C LEU A 74 -8.62 7.68 -11.68
N LEU A 75 -8.16 8.52 -10.75
CA LEU A 75 -6.97 9.36 -10.94
C LEU A 75 -5.70 8.51 -11.11
N SER A 76 -5.54 7.48 -10.29
CA SER A 76 -4.42 6.54 -10.38
C SER A 76 -4.43 5.76 -11.70
N LEU A 77 -5.60 5.28 -12.14
CA LEU A 77 -5.75 4.57 -13.41
C LEU A 77 -5.49 5.49 -14.62
N SER A 78 -6.06 6.70 -14.63
CA SER A 78 -5.83 7.67 -15.71
C SER A 78 -4.36 8.07 -15.80
N SER A 79 -3.69 8.23 -14.65
CA SER A 79 -2.24 8.46 -14.62
C SER A 79 -1.43 7.26 -15.15
N ALA A 80 -1.80 6.03 -14.80
CA ALA A 80 -1.15 4.82 -15.30
C ALA A 80 -1.27 4.67 -16.82
N VAL A 81 -2.40 5.11 -17.41
CA VAL A 81 -2.61 5.13 -18.88
C VAL A 81 -1.91 6.32 -19.54
N LEU A 82 -1.83 7.46 -18.86
CA LEU A 82 -1.17 8.66 -19.38
C LEU A 82 0.29 8.40 -19.74
N VAL A 83 1.04 7.66 -18.92
CA VAL A 83 2.47 7.39 -19.13
C VAL A 83 2.73 6.71 -20.49
N PRO A 84 2.15 5.53 -20.83
CA PRO A 84 2.37 4.88 -22.12
C PRO A 84 1.75 5.62 -23.30
N VAL A 85 0.61 6.31 -23.13
CA VAL A 85 0.03 7.16 -24.19
C VAL A 85 0.95 8.33 -24.50
N SER A 86 1.53 8.96 -23.48
CA SER A 86 2.44 10.10 -23.63
C SER A 86 3.75 9.75 -24.32
N ALA A 87 4.19 8.49 -24.20
CA ALA A 87 5.39 8.01 -24.88
C ALA A 87 5.23 8.14 -26.40
N GLY A 88 4.07 7.76 -26.94
CA GLY A 88 3.78 7.82 -28.38
C GLY A 88 3.30 9.18 -28.91
N ALA A 89 3.36 10.25 -28.11
CA ALA A 89 2.85 11.57 -28.51
C ALA A 89 3.72 12.26 -29.56
N ILE A 90 5.02 11.94 -29.60
CA ILE A 90 6.00 12.53 -30.52
C ILE A 90 6.41 11.46 -31.51
N THR A 91 6.06 11.65 -32.77
CA THR A 91 6.43 10.80 -33.90
C THR A 91 7.32 11.57 -34.87
N LEU A 92 8.10 10.86 -35.67
CA LEU A 92 8.90 11.47 -36.72
C LEU A 92 8.19 11.28 -38.04
N ASP A 93 7.89 12.39 -38.71
CA ASP A 93 7.39 12.34 -40.09
C ASP A 93 8.48 12.86 -41.03
N LEU A 94 8.64 12.18 -42.17
CA LEU A 94 9.40 12.72 -43.29
C LEU A 94 8.57 13.80 -43.99
N ARG A 95 9.10 15.02 -44.04
CA ARG A 95 8.51 16.14 -44.78
C ARG A 95 9.40 16.45 -45.98
N GLY A 96 8.81 16.48 -47.18
CA GLY A 96 9.50 16.82 -48.43
C GLY A 96 8.69 16.39 -49.67
N ASP A 97 8.92 17.05 -50.81
CA ASP A 97 8.23 16.71 -52.05
C ASP A 97 8.71 15.33 -52.57
N GLY A 98 7.77 14.41 -52.76
CA GLY A 98 8.06 13.05 -53.26
C GLY A 98 8.62 12.07 -52.23
N CYS A 99 8.80 12.47 -50.97
CA CYS A 99 9.32 11.60 -49.91
C CYS A 99 8.24 10.60 -49.44
N LYS A 100 8.43 9.32 -49.78
CA LYS A 100 7.64 8.20 -49.24
C LYS A 100 8.58 7.20 -48.56
N ILE A 101 8.13 6.63 -47.44
CA ILE A 101 8.83 5.54 -46.76
C ILE A 101 9.01 4.39 -47.75
N GLY A 102 10.26 4.01 -48.06
CA GLY A 102 10.61 2.98 -49.04
C GLY A 102 10.74 3.46 -50.51
N GLY A 103 10.69 4.77 -50.77
CA GLY A 103 10.90 5.33 -52.11
C GLY A 103 12.38 5.49 -52.49
N SER A 104 12.71 5.32 -53.77
CA SER A 104 14.08 5.38 -54.31
C SER A 104 14.64 6.80 -54.51
N THR A 105 13.90 7.85 -54.14
CA THR A 105 14.27 9.24 -54.42
C THR A 105 14.26 10.06 -53.13
N ALA A 106 15.44 10.25 -52.53
CA ALA A 106 15.62 10.90 -51.22
C ALA A 106 16.14 12.36 -51.32
N SER A 107 15.96 13.03 -52.46
CA SER A 107 16.34 14.44 -52.61
C SER A 107 15.31 15.34 -51.91
N ASN A 108 15.75 16.16 -50.95
CA ASN A 108 14.95 17.13 -50.16
C ASN A 108 14.03 16.54 -49.06
N CYS A 109 14.33 15.36 -48.52
CA CYS A 109 13.62 14.84 -47.35
C CYS A 109 14.27 15.31 -46.03
N ALA A 110 13.47 15.88 -45.13
CA ALA A 110 13.89 16.19 -43.77
C ALA A 110 12.99 15.48 -42.75
N TYR A 111 13.59 14.92 -41.70
CA TYR A 111 12.84 14.42 -40.55
C TYR A 111 12.36 15.59 -39.70
N VAL A 112 11.05 15.70 -39.51
CA VAL A 112 10.45 16.73 -38.66
C VAL A 112 9.72 16.05 -37.51
N LEU A 113 9.92 16.60 -36.30
CA LEU A 113 9.16 16.24 -35.11
C LEU A 113 7.69 16.60 -35.35
N SER A 114 6.85 15.58 -35.50
CA SER A 114 5.42 15.73 -35.73
C SER A 114 4.66 15.15 -34.56
N VAL A 115 3.65 15.86 -34.11
CA VAL A 115 2.77 15.39 -33.04
C VAL A 115 1.63 14.63 -33.67
N SER A 116 1.46 13.36 -33.28
CA SER A 116 0.37 12.57 -33.83
C SER A 116 -0.98 13.13 -33.32
N PRO A 117 -1.90 13.52 -34.21
CA PRO A 117 -3.12 14.23 -33.81
C PRO A 117 -4.05 13.36 -32.95
N MET A 118 -3.99 12.03 -33.13
CA MET A 118 -4.79 11.07 -32.36
C MET A 118 -4.29 10.94 -30.92
N VAL A 119 -2.98 10.75 -30.72
CA VAL A 119 -2.39 10.58 -29.38
C VAL A 119 -2.43 11.89 -28.60
N SER A 120 -2.23 13.02 -29.26
CA SER A 120 -2.35 14.34 -28.63
C SER A 120 -3.77 14.60 -28.08
N LYS A 121 -4.80 14.34 -28.89
CA LYS A 121 -6.20 14.45 -28.43
C LYS A 121 -6.51 13.50 -27.26
N ALA A 122 -6.01 12.26 -27.32
CA ALA A 122 -6.16 11.31 -26.21
C ALA A 122 -5.47 11.79 -24.93
N THR A 123 -4.24 12.31 -25.04
CA THR A 123 -3.46 12.86 -23.92
C THR A 123 -4.16 14.05 -23.28
N ILE A 124 -4.67 14.99 -24.09
CA ILE A 124 -5.45 16.14 -23.62
C ILE A 124 -6.72 15.67 -22.90
N GLY A 125 -7.43 14.69 -23.45
CA GLY A 125 -8.62 14.11 -22.84
C GLY A 125 -8.33 13.49 -21.47
N ILE A 126 -7.25 12.71 -21.35
CA ILE A 126 -6.83 12.10 -20.07
C ILE A 126 -6.46 13.18 -19.05
N LEU A 127 -5.69 14.20 -19.46
CA LEU A 127 -5.33 15.31 -18.58
C LEU A 127 -6.55 16.10 -18.10
N ALA A 128 -7.56 16.30 -18.96
CA ALA A 128 -8.81 16.96 -18.58
C ALA A 128 -9.61 16.12 -17.56
N VAL A 129 -9.65 14.80 -17.70
CA VAL A 129 -10.26 13.90 -16.71
C VAL A 129 -9.48 13.95 -15.40
N MET A 130 -8.15 13.93 -15.45
CA MET A 130 -7.30 14.03 -14.25
C MET A 130 -7.50 15.36 -13.53
N SER A 131 -7.57 16.48 -14.25
CA SER A 131 -7.77 17.81 -13.65
C SER A 131 -9.15 17.92 -13.00
N LEU A 132 -10.21 17.49 -13.68
CA LEU A 132 -11.57 17.46 -13.12
C LEU A 132 -11.65 16.60 -11.86
N THR A 133 -11.08 15.39 -11.92
CA THR A 133 -11.06 14.46 -10.78
C THR A 133 -10.28 15.05 -9.61
N THR A 134 -9.15 15.72 -9.87
CA THR A 134 -8.35 16.39 -8.84
C THR A 134 -9.11 17.54 -8.20
N ILE A 135 -9.80 18.37 -8.98
CA ILE A 135 -10.64 19.47 -8.45
C ILE A 135 -11.74 18.91 -7.53
N LEU A 136 -12.44 17.86 -7.97
CA LEU A 136 -13.46 17.19 -7.17
C LEU A 136 -12.88 16.61 -5.86
N LEU A 137 -11.70 16.00 -5.94
CA LEU A 137 -10.99 15.49 -4.76
C LEU A 137 -10.63 16.61 -3.78
N VAL A 138 -10.11 17.75 -4.26
CA VAL A 138 -9.79 18.89 -3.41
C VAL A 138 -11.04 19.43 -2.72
N ILE A 139 -12.17 19.54 -3.43
CA ILE A 139 -13.44 20.00 -2.86
C ILE A 139 -13.93 19.05 -1.76
N ILE A 140 -13.88 17.73 -2.00
CA ILE A 140 -14.38 16.73 -1.06
C ILE A 140 -13.44 16.62 0.15
N VAL A 141 -12.13 16.47 -0.08
CA VAL A 141 -11.11 16.32 0.98
C VAL A 141 -10.97 17.61 1.79
N GLY A 142 -11.19 18.79 1.20
CA GLY A 142 -11.21 20.06 1.93
C GLY A 142 -12.31 20.12 3.01
N ARG A 143 -13.31 19.25 2.94
CA ARG A 143 -14.38 19.12 3.95
C ARG A 143 -14.19 17.91 4.86
N TRP A 144 -13.13 17.11 4.69
CA TRP A 144 -12.88 15.92 5.48
C TRP A 144 -12.50 16.26 6.91
N ARG A 145 -13.07 15.50 7.84
CA ARG A 145 -12.62 15.45 9.23
C ARG A 145 -12.16 14.02 9.51
N LEU A 146 -10.93 13.87 10.00
CA LEU A 146 -10.36 12.56 10.31
C LEU A 146 -10.78 12.04 11.67
N GLY A 147 -11.21 12.93 12.59
CA GLY A 147 -11.59 12.58 13.96
C GLY A 147 -10.42 12.18 14.87
N VAL A 148 -9.25 11.85 14.33
CA VAL A 148 -8.09 11.40 15.10
C VAL A 148 -7.05 12.50 15.28
N TYR A 149 -6.48 12.62 16.48
CA TYR A 149 -5.51 13.64 16.87
C TYR A 149 -4.06 13.34 16.44
N SER A 150 -3.74 12.08 16.18
CA SER A 150 -2.40 11.64 15.79
C SER A 150 -2.48 10.56 14.71
N ASN A 151 -1.35 10.14 14.12
CA ASN A 151 -1.38 9.16 13.02
C ASN A 151 -1.99 7.84 13.53
N PRO A 152 -3.17 7.42 13.01
CA PRO A 152 -3.89 6.29 13.57
C PRO A 152 -3.24 4.93 13.28
N TRP A 153 -2.31 4.88 12.33
CA TRP A 153 -1.61 3.64 11.95
C TRP A 153 -0.37 3.33 12.79
N SER A 154 0.02 4.20 13.75
CA SER A 154 0.97 3.80 14.78
C SER A 154 0.27 2.95 15.85
N MET A 155 0.93 1.88 16.28
CA MET A 155 0.38 0.92 17.24
C MET A 155 -0.07 1.58 18.55
N SER A 156 0.61 2.64 19.01
CA SER A 156 0.24 3.37 20.23
C SER A 156 -1.10 4.11 20.09
N THR A 157 -1.33 4.80 18.97
CA THR A 157 -2.63 5.45 18.68
C THR A 157 -3.71 4.42 18.55
N LEU A 158 -3.41 3.33 17.84
CA LEU A 158 -4.40 2.31 17.62
C LEU A 158 -4.79 1.65 18.95
N ALA A 159 -3.82 1.42 19.84
CA ALA A 159 -4.06 0.95 21.21
C ALA A 159 -5.00 1.89 21.96
N SER A 160 -4.70 3.19 21.96
CA SER A 160 -5.51 4.17 22.71
C SER A 160 -6.90 4.37 22.12
N LEU A 161 -7.11 4.12 20.83
CA LEU A 161 -8.44 4.14 20.20
C LEU A 161 -9.23 2.83 20.36
N SER A 162 -8.57 1.75 20.79
CA SER A 162 -9.14 0.39 20.90
C SER A 162 -9.56 0.02 22.34
N VAL A 163 -9.74 1.01 23.22
CA VAL A 163 -9.99 0.73 24.64
C VAL A 163 -11.41 0.20 24.89
N ASN A 164 -12.36 0.45 23.99
CA ASN A 164 -13.75 0.00 24.15
C ASN A 164 -13.84 -1.55 24.28
N PRO A 165 -14.38 -2.08 25.39
CA PRO A 165 -14.39 -3.52 25.65
C PRO A 165 -15.35 -4.31 24.75
N GLU A 166 -16.42 -3.70 24.23
CA GLU A 166 -17.38 -4.38 23.34
C GLU A 166 -16.75 -4.60 21.97
N VAL A 167 -16.14 -3.56 21.40
CA VAL A 167 -15.45 -3.64 20.10
C VAL A 167 -14.31 -4.64 20.17
N ARG A 168 -13.56 -4.63 21.27
CA ARG A 168 -12.48 -5.60 21.52
C ARG A 168 -12.98 -7.03 21.51
N ARG A 169 -14.07 -7.33 22.22
CA ARG A 169 -14.66 -8.68 22.25
C ARG A 169 -15.09 -9.14 20.86
N MET A 170 -15.73 -8.26 20.07
CA MET A 170 -16.12 -8.58 18.70
C MET A 170 -14.91 -8.89 17.81
N ILE A 171 -13.83 -8.12 17.91
CA ILE A 171 -12.62 -8.34 17.11
C ILE A 171 -11.90 -9.63 17.54
N LEU A 172 -11.85 -9.92 18.83
CA LEU A 172 -11.23 -11.13 19.35
C LEU A 172 -12.04 -12.37 18.93
N ASP A 173 -13.37 -12.35 19.05
CA ASP A 173 -14.25 -13.46 18.66
C ASP A 173 -14.12 -13.81 17.17
N VAL A 174 -13.94 -12.81 16.29
CA VAL A 174 -13.68 -13.04 14.86
C VAL A 174 -12.40 -13.84 14.61
N ALA A 175 -11.39 -13.66 15.45
CA ALA A 175 -10.06 -14.23 15.25
C ALA A 175 -9.83 -15.55 15.99
N THR A 176 -10.46 -15.75 17.16
CA THR A 176 -10.28 -16.94 18.00
C THR A 176 -11.53 -17.80 18.12
N GLY A 177 -12.70 -17.30 17.71
CA GLY A 177 -13.97 -18.00 17.85
C GLY A 177 -14.09 -19.25 16.98
N SER A 178 -14.88 -20.21 17.46
CA SER A 178 -15.16 -21.46 16.73
C SER A 178 -15.93 -21.24 15.42
N ASP A 179 -16.64 -20.12 15.29
CA ASP A 179 -17.44 -19.74 14.12
C ASP A 179 -16.97 -18.41 13.47
N THR A 180 -15.71 -18.39 13.06
CA THR A 180 -15.05 -17.23 12.39
C THR A 180 -15.84 -16.63 11.22
N LYS A 181 -16.68 -17.43 10.52
CA LYS A 181 -17.47 -16.95 9.38
C LYS A 181 -18.64 -16.09 9.83
N ARG A 182 -19.37 -16.52 10.87
CA ARG A 182 -20.49 -15.76 11.43
C ARG A 182 -19.99 -14.51 12.16
N ALA A 183 -18.98 -14.66 13.01
CA ALA A 183 -18.38 -13.51 13.68
C ALA A 183 -17.90 -12.44 12.67
N ARG A 184 -17.30 -12.87 11.54
CA ARG A 184 -16.88 -11.93 10.47
C ARG A 184 -18.04 -11.29 9.73
N SER A 185 -19.18 -11.98 9.54
CA SER A 185 -20.37 -11.34 8.98
C SER A 185 -20.94 -10.32 9.94
N ASP A 186 -20.98 -10.64 11.23
CA ASP A 186 -21.57 -9.78 12.25
C ASP A 186 -20.73 -8.50 12.40
N LEU A 187 -19.40 -8.63 12.47
CA LEU A 187 -18.48 -7.49 12.46
C LEU A 187 -18.63 -6.62 11.20
N ARG A 188 -18.96 -7.22 10.06
CA ARG A 188 -19.15 -6.48 8.80
C ARG A 188 -20.46 -5.74 8.72
N HIS A 189 -21.50 -6.18 9.45
CA HIS A 189 -22.83 -5.57 9.42
C HIS A 189 -23.08 -4.62 10.59
N GLN A 190 -22.28 -4.72 11.66
CA GLN A 190 -22.29 -3.79 12.78
C GLN A 190 -21.81 -2.40 12.33
N ASP A 191 -22.47 -1.35 12.81
CA ASP A 191 -22.08 0.04 12.55
C ASP A 191 -21.10 0.53 13.64
N PHE A 192 -20.03 1.19 13.23
CA PHE A 192 -18.99 1.71 14.13
C PHE A 192 -18.82 3.22 13.96
N LYS A 193 -18.47 3.91 15.04
CA LYS A 193 -18.20 5.35 15.05
C LYS A 193 -17.03 5.67 15.99
N LEU A 194 -16.31 6.75 15.69
CA LEU A 194 -15.42 7.38 16.65
C LEU A 194 -16.22 8.32 17.57
N ASP A 195 -16.30 7.98 18.85
CA ASP A 195 -17.03 8.79 19.83
C ASP A 195 -16.40 8.69 21.21
N TYR A 196 -16.87 9.55 22.11
CA TYR A 196 -16.54 9.47 23.52
C TYR A 196 -17.38 8.39 24.20
N PHE A 197 -16.75 7.59 25.04
CA PHE A 197 -17.42 6.59 25.87
C PHE A 197 -16.84 6.62 27.29
N HIS A 198 -17.57 6.03 28.23
CA HIS A 198 -17.09 5.89 29.60
C HIS A 198 -16.22 4.63 29.71
N GLY A 199 -14.94 4.82 30.01
CA GLY A 199 -13.99 3.76 30.27
C GLY A 199 -14.31 2.99 31.57
N VAL A 200 -13.59 1.89 31.78
CA VAL A 200 -13.75 1.04 32.98
C VAL A 200 -13.42 1.80 34.27
N LYS A 201 -12.57 2.84 34.19
CA LYS A 201 -12.17 3.71 35.31
C LYS A 201 -13.06 4.95 35.48
N GLU A 202 -14.26 4.97 34.89
CA GLU A 202 -15.19 6.12 34.84
C GLU A 202 -14.62 7.38 34.17
N GLN A 203 -13.48 7.28 33.49
CA GLN A 203 -12.90 8.38 32.72
C GLN A 203 -13.54 8.46 31.34
N MET A 204 -13.68 9.69 30.84
CA MET A 204 -14.13 9.93 29.46
C MET A 204 -13.00 9.59 28.50
N GLU A 205 -13.24 8.61 27.64
CA GLU A 205 -12.26 8.15 26.67
C GLU A 205 -12.77 8.34 25.25
N TYR A 206 -11.85 8.63 24.34
CA TYR A 206 -12.14 8.75 22.92
C TYR A 206 -11.67 7.49 22.19
N GLY A 207 -12.53 6.87 21.39
CA GLY A 207 -12.16 5.65 20.68
C GLY A 207 -13.23 5.15 19.72
N ILE A 208 -13.02 3.93 19.22
CA ILE A 208 -13.97 3.25 18.34
C ILE A 208 -15.07 2.64 19.21
N VAL A 209 -16.32 2.96 18.91
CA VAL A 209 -17.52 2.50 19.61
C VAL A 209 -18.45 1.80 18.61
N ALA A 210 -19.09 0.71 19.03
CA ALA A 210 -20.12 0.04 18.25
C ALA A 210 -21.48 0.70 18.48
N LEU A 211 -22.24 0.91 17.41
CA LEU A 211 -23.61 1.42 17.45
C LEU A 211 -24.59 0.27 17.29
N ASP A 212 -25.51 0.10 18.24
CA ASP A 212 -26.60 -0.86 18.09
C ASP A 212 -27.67 -0.29 17.15
N ARG A 213 -27.91 -0.99 16.03
CA ARG A 213 -28.83 -0.55 14.97
C ARG A 213 -30.30 -0.54 15.43
N PHE A 214 -30.63 -1.18 16.56
CA PHE A 214 -31.98 -1.25 17.10
C PHE A 214 -32.30 -0.27 18.24
N ARG A 215 -31.30 0.39 18.82
CA ARG A 215 -31.49 1.45 19.83
C ARG A 215 -30.67 2.65 19.40
N GLY A 216 -31.32 3.65 18.78
CA GLY A 216 -30.73 4.89 18.27
C GLY A 216 -30.12 5.84 19.31
N THR A 217 -29.55 5.30 20.37
CA THR A 217 -28.84 5.97 21.45
C THR A 217 -27.61 5.14 21.75
N GLY A 218 -26.40 5.69 21.57
CA GLY A 218 -25.17 5.05 21.99
C GLY A 218 -25.28 4.66 23.47
N LEU A 219 -25.42 3.37 23.73
CA LEU A 219 -25.62 2.84 25.08
C LEU A 219 -24.27 2.47 25.67
N SER A 220 -23.61 3.44 26.31
CA SER A 220 -22.79 3.12 27.48
C SER A 220 -23.74 2.90 28.66
N MET A 221 -24.33 1.72 28.76
CA MET A 221 -24.94 1.25 30.00
C MET A 221 -24.33 -0.09 30.34
N TYR A 222 -23.30 -0.02 31.19
CA TYR A 222 -22.64 -1.13 31.82
C TYR A 222 -23.65 -1.88 32.70
N GLN A 223 -24.38 -2.84 32.12
CA GLN A 223 -25.16 -3.80 32.90
C GLN A 223 -24.18 -4.84 33.44
N ASN A 224 -23.95 -4.73 34.74
CA ASN A 224 -23.07 -5.56 35.54
C ASN A 224 -23.68 -6.98 35.64
N GLU A 225 -23.46 -7.83 34.63
CA GLU A 225 -23.77 -9.26 34.72
C GLU A 225 -22.46 -10.03 34.92
N LYS A 226 -22.09 -10.19 36.20
CA LYS A 226 -21.15 -11.23 36.61
C LYS A 226 -21.78 -12.58 36.28
N SER A 227 -21.45 -13.14 35.12
CA SER A 227 -21.71 -14.54 34.84
C SER A 227 -20.38 -15.31 34.85
N PRO A 228 -20.25 -16.37 35.66
CA PRO A 228 -19.00 -17.09 35.83
C PRO A 228 -18.82 -18.05 34.66
N LEU A 229 -17.92 -17.77 33.73
CA LEU A 229 -17.59 -18.73 32.68
C LEU A 229 -16.52 -19.71 33.19
N THR A 230 -16.95 -20.63 34.05
CA THR A 230 -16.29 -21.92 34.22
C THR A 230 -16.95 -22.89 33.25
N SER A 231 -16.37 -23.04 32.06
CA SER A 231 -16.68 -24.19 31.22
C SER A 231 -15.40 -24.62 30.53
N GLY A 232 -14.82 -25.69 31.07
CA GLY A 232 -13.65 -26.33 30.51
C GLY A 232 -13.90 -26.75 29.06
N ILE A 233 -12.96 -26.38 28.20
CA ILE A 233 -12.85 -26.94 26.86
C ILE A 233 -11.48 -27.61 26.82
N LYS A 234 -11.55 -28.92 26.55
CA LYS A 234 -10.44 -29.86 26.48
C LYS A 234 -9.41 -29.38 25.46
N ASP A 235 -8.15 -29.43 25.88
CA ASP A 235 -7.01 -29.60 24.99
C ASP A 235 -7.26 -30.81 24.10
N GLU A 236 -7.49 -30.58 22.81
CA GLU A 236 -7.03 -31.48 21.77
C GLU A 236 -6.47 -30.67 20.61
N GLY A 237 -5.22 -31.00 20.27
CA GLY A 237 -4.38 -30.24 19.36
C GLY A 237 -4.95 -30.17 17.95
N PHE A 238 -4.99 -28.94 17.43
CA PHE A 238 -4.99 -28.68 16.00
C PHE A 238 -3.86 -27.70 15.63
N LEU A 239 -2.65 -28.06 16.07
CA LEU A 239 -1.40 -27.61 15.44
C LEU A 239 -1.43 -28.08 13.98
N GLY A 240 -1.73 -27.16 13.06
CA GLY A 240 -1.60 -27.46 11.64
C GLY A 240 -2.47 -26.62 10.72
N ARG A 241 -2.25 -25.30 10.65
CA ARG A 241 -2.70 -24.56 9.45
C ARG A 241 -1.76 -23.43 9.03
N ARG A 242 -0.72 -23.87 8.33
CA ARG A 242 -0.18 -23.34 7.06
C ARG A 242 0.08 -21.83 6.99
N ASN A 243 1.38 -21.51 6.92
CA ASN A 243 2.05 -20.27 6.49
C ASN A 243 1.31 -19.45 5.41
N SER A 244 0.19 -18.81 5.74
CA SER A 244 -0.45 -17.85 4.86
C SER A 244 -0.07 -16.47 5.36
N SER A 245 0.95 -15.86 4.74
CA SER A 245 1.18 -14.44 4.92
C SER A 245 -0.08 -13.69 4.48
N PRO A 246 -0.54 -12.70 5.26
CA PRO A 246 -1.79 -11.98 4.99
C PRO A 246 -1.82 -11.34 3.58
N PHE A 247 -0.66 -10.86 3.14
CA PHE A 247 -0.50 -10.22 1.85
C PHE A 247 -0.21 -11.24 0.74
N PHE A 248 -1.08 -11.31 -0.28
CA PHE A 248 -0.84 -12.12 -1.50
C PHE A 248 0.54 -11.84 -2.12
N MET A 249 1.00 -10.58 -2.14
CA MET A 249 2.30 -10.18 -2.67
C MET A 249 3.50 -10.65 -1.82
N LEU A 250 3.33 -10.81 -0.51
CA LEU A 250 4.37 -11.36 0.35
C LEU A 250 4.34 -12.90 0.40
N GLY A 251 3.24 -13.51 -0.07
CA GLY A 251 3.12 -14.96 -0.18
C GLY A 251 4.07 -15.54 -1.23
N ILE A 252 4.43 -16.81 -1.05
CA ILE A 252 5.34 -17.54 -1.96
C ILE A 252 4.83 -17.45 -3.41
N VAL A 253 3.51 -17.63 -3.61
CA VAL A 253 2.88 -17.53 -4.94
C VAL A 253 3.05 -16.13 -5.54
N GLY A 254 2.78 -15.07 -4.77
CA GLY A 254 2.92 -13.70 -5.25
C GLY A 254 4.37 -13.37 -5.62
N ARG A 255 5.34 -13.79 -4.81
CA ARG A 255 6.77 -13.60 -5.09
C ARG A 255 7.22 -14.36 -6.32
N VAL A 256 6.80 -15.61 -6.49
CA VAL A 256 7.13 -16.43 -7.67
C VAL A 256 6.52 -15.80 -8.92
N CYS A 257 5.25 -15.38 -8.88
CA CYS A 257 4.62 -14.69 -10.01
C CYS A 257 5.34 -13.39 -10.38
N LEU A 258 5.70 -12.57 -9.39
CA LEU A 258 6.45 -11.32 -9.59
C LEU A 258 7.83 -11.60 -10.19
N PHE A 259 8.54 -12.61 -9.67
CA PHE A 259 9.86 -13.02 -10.15
C PHE A 259 9.81 -13.53 -11.60
N LEU A 260 8.83 -14.39 -11.93
CA LEU A 260 8.63 -14.88 -13.30
C LEU A 260 8.28 -13.76 -14.27
N PHE A 261 7.44 -12.81 -13.87
CA PHE A 261 7.10 -11.65 -14.70
C PHE A 261 8.34 -10.77 -14.96
N MET A 262 9.08 -10.41 -13.91
CA MET A 262 10.29 -9.57 -14.03
C MET A 262 11.40 -10.25 -14.83
N SER A 263 11.60 -11.56 -14.63
CA SER A 263 12.57 -12.34 -15.41
C SER A 263 12.16 -12.45 -16.87
N GLY A 264 10.86 -12.60 -17.17
CA GLY A 264 10.34 -12.56 -18.54
C GLY A 264 10.65 -11.23 -19.24
N VAL A 265 10.43 -10.10 -18.57
CA VAL A 265 10.78 -8.77 -19.11
C VAL A 265 12.30 -8.63 -19.29
N LEU A 266 13.11 -9.11 -18.34
CA LEU A 266 14.58 -9.09 -18.45
C LEU A 266 15.06 -9.91 -19.66
N VAL A 267 14.55 -11.12 -19.84
CA VAL A 267 14.89 -11.99 -20.97
C VAL A 267 14.51 -11.33 -22.28
N LEU A 268 13.34 -10.69 -22.35
CA LEU A 268 12.88 -9.96 -23.54
C LEU A 268 13.83 -8.79 -23.88
N VAL A 269 14.23 -7.99 -22.89
CA VAL A 269 15.16 -6.87 -23.09
C VAL A 269 16.55 -7.37 -23.50
N LEU A 270 17.06 -8.43 -22.87
CA LEU A 270 18.36 -9.02 -23.21
C LEU A 270 18.36 -9.69 -24.57
N TYR A 271 17.26 -10.36 -24.94
CA TYR A 271 17.08 -10.95 -26.26
C TYR A 271 17.18 -9.85 -27.32
N TYR A 272 16.43 -8.75 -27.17
CA TYR A 272 16.52 -7.63 -28.09
C TYR A 272 17.91 -6.94 -28.09
N ALA A 273 18.58 -6.85 -26.94
CA ALA A 273 19.91 -6.24 -26.87
C ALA A 273 21.03 -7.07 -27.52
N ARG A 274 20.84 -8.39 -27.67
CA ARG A 274 21.86 -9.34 -28.15
C ARG A 274 21.58 -9.87 -29.55
N THR A 275 20.32 -9.92 -29.94
CA THR A 275 19.88 -10.37 -31.25
C THR A 275 19.67 -9.12 -32.11
N GLY A 276 20.37 -9.06 -33.24
CA GLY A 276 20.15 -8.05 -34.28
C GLY A 276 19.89 -8.74 -35.62
N GLY A 277 19.03 -9.75 -35.59
CA GLY A 277 18.67 -10.58 -36.73
C GLY A 277 17.32 -10.20 -37.35
N ASP A 278 17.11 -10.61 -38.60
CA ASP A 278 15.85 -10.37 -39.34
C ASP A 278 14.72 -11.32 -38.91
N THR A 279 14.43 -11.42 -37.61
CA THR A 279 13.26 -12.19 -37.14
C THR A 279 11.98 -11.36 -37.26
N PRO A 280 10.80 -11.97 -37.51
CA PRO A 280 9.54 -11.24 -37.58
C PRO A 280 9.17 -10.56 -36.25
N PHE A 281 9.72 -11.05 -35.14
CA PHE A 281 9.59 -10.41 -33.82
C PHE A 281 10.44 -9.13 -33.73
N GLU A 282 11.68 -9.15 -34.22
CA GLU A 282 12.54 -7.96 -34.28
C GLU A 282 11.96 -6.92 -35.24
N GLN A 283 11.47 -7.32 -36.41
CA GLN A 283 10.73 -6.43 -37.33
C GLN A 283 9.49 -5.80 -36.68
N PHE A 284 8.80 -6.52 -35.79
CA PHE A 284 7.69 -5.97 -35.03
C PHE A 284 8.16 -4.95 -33.98
N ILE A 285 9.24 -5.22 -33.23
CA ILE A 285 9.77 -4.29 -32.22
C ILE A 285 10.35 -3.04 -32.87
N ASP A 286 11.07 -3.21 -33.98
CA ASP A 286 11.67 -2.15 -34.78
C ASP A 286 10.63 -1.35 -35.57
N SER A 287 9.37 -1.81 -35.62
CA SER A 287 8.31 -0.99 -36.17
C SER A 287 8.16 0.29 -35.34
N ASP A 288 8.18 1.43 -36.03
CA ASP A 288 7.90 2.76 -35.46
C ASP A 288 6.41 2.92 -35.06
N SER A 289 5.72 1.83 -34.77
CA SER A 289 4.32 1.81 -34.41
C SER A 289 4.12 2.28 -32.96
N PHE A 290 3.04 3.03 -32.75
CA PHE A 290 2.57 3.45 -31.43
C PHE A 290 2.38 2.26 -30.47
N GLY A 291 1.91 1.13 -30.99
CA GLY A 291 1.55 -0.04 -30.18
C GLY A 291 2.72 -0.64 -29.41
N VAL A 292 3.90 -0.70 -30.03
CA VAL A 292 5.10 -1.23 -29.37
C VAL A 292 5.57 -0.28 -28.27
N GLN A 293 5.55 1.02 -28.50
CA GLN A 293 5.92 2.00 -27.48
C GLN A 293 5.00 1.94 -26.26
N PHE A 294 3.69 1.86 -26.53
CA PHE A 294 2.68 1.67 -25.51
C PHE A 294 2.91 0.40 -24.71
N LEU A 295 3.30 -0.70 -25.37
CA LEU A 295 3.57 -1.99 -24.72
C LEU A 295 4.77 -1.91 -23.77
N PHE A 296 5.93 -1.41 -24.21
CA PHE A 296 7.14 -1.37 -23.37
C PHE A 296 7.02 -0.38 -22.20
N THR A 297 6.46 0.80 -22.46
CA THR A 297 6.20 1.77 -21.39
C THR A 297 5.10 1.25 -20.45
N GLY A 298 4.09 0.56 -20.98
CA GLY A 298 3.03 -0.10 -20.21
C GLY A 298 3.56 -1.21 -19.31
N LEU A 299 4.50 -2.04 -19.78
CA LEU A 299 5.20 -3.03 -18.96
C LEU A 299 5.92 -2.36 -17.79
N GLY A 300 6.60 -1.24 -18.04
CA GLY A 300 7.21 -0.43 -16.99
C GLY A 300 6.20 0.00 -15.93
N VAL A 301 5.05 0.56 -16.33
CA VAL A 301 3.97 0.97 -15.42
C VAL A 301 3.44 -0.20 -14.59
N VAL A 302 3.24 -1.37 -15.20
CA VAL A 302 2.81 -2.59 -14.49
C VAL A 302 3.84 -3.00 -13.45
N ILE A 303 5.13 -3.00 -13.79
CA ILE A 303 6.22 -3.30 -12.85
C ILE A 303 6.17 -2.34 -11.67
N THR A 304 6.02 -1.04 -11.91
CA THR A 304 5.99 -0.05 -10.84
C THR A 304 4.81 -0.25 -9.89
N LEU A 305 3.64 -0.61 -10.42
CA LEU A 305 2.46 -0.89 -9.60
C LEU A 305 2.61 -2.15 -8.75
N LEU A 306 3.24 -3.19 -9.30
CA LEU A 306 3.58 -4.40 -8.55
C LEU A 306 4.58 -4.09 -7.43
N TRP A 307 5.59 -3.27 -7.69
CA TRP A 307 6.56 -2.85 -6.68
C TRP A 307 5.94 -1.98 -5.59
N SER A 308 5.06 -1.04 -5.95
CA SER A 308 4.35 -0.22 -4.98
C SER A 308 3.55 -1.07 -4.00
N GLY A 309 2.84 -2.10 -4.49
CA GLY A 309 2.11 -3.03 -3.64
C GLY A 309 3.03 -3.89 -2.75
N PHE A 310 4.17 -4.36 -3.27
CA PHE A 310 5.14 -5.11 -2.47
C PHE A 310 5.77 -4.24 -1.39
N PHE A 311 6.16 -2.99 -1.72
CA PHE A 311 6.67 -2.02 -0.76
C PHE A 311 5.65 -1.79 0.37
N GLY A 312 4.37 -1.60 0.05
CA GLY A 312 3.31 -1.44 1.05
C GLY A 312 3.16 -2.66 1.97
N ALA A 313 3.27 -3.87 1.44
CA ALA A 313 3.21 -5.08 2.25
C ALA A 313 4.45 -5.23 3.16
N VAL A 314 5.65 -4.90 2.66
CA VAL A 314 6.89 -4.88 3.46
C VAL A 314 6.85 -3.79 4.51
N SER A 315 6.34 -2.59 4.20
CA SER A 315 6.35 -1.45 5.11
C SER A 315 5.50 -1.71 6.36
N VAL A 316 4.31 -2.30 6.18
CA VAL A 316 3.44 -2.72 7.29
C VAL A 316 4.12 -3.82 8.11
N MET A 317 4.63 -4.86 7.45
CA MET A 317 5.19 -6.03 8.12
C MET A 317 6.50 -5.73 8.87
N ASN A 318 7.30 -4.79 8.38
CA ASN A 318 8.61 -4.44 8.94
C ASN A 318 8.53 -3.89 10.38
N SER A 319 7.43 -3.22 10.76
CA SER A 319 7.24 -2.78 12.15
C SER A 319 7.07 -3.97 13.11
N TYR A 320 6.32 -4.99 12.69
CA TYR A 320 6.08 -6.19 13.49
C TYR A 320 7.26 -7.15 13.49
N GLN A 321 7.95 -7.32 12.35
CA GLN A 321 9.16 -8.15 12.27
C GLN A 321 10.20 -7.67 13.29
N TYR A 322 10.42 -6.35 13.35
CA TYR A 322 11.38 -5.78 14.28
C TYR A 322 11.03 -6.00 15.75
N LEU A 323 9.74 -6.01 16.08
CA LEU A 323 9.24 -6.34 17.42
C LEU A 323 9.33 -7.85 17.72
N SER A 324 9.31 -8.71 16.69
CA SER A 324 9.42 -10.16 16.86
C SER A 324 10.84 -10.67 17.06
N GLU A 325 11.85 -9.86 16.72
CA GLU A 325 13.26 -10.20 16.94
C GLU A 325 13.70 -9.98 18.40
N GLY A 326 12.92 -9.24 19.19
CA GLY A 326 13.13 -9.08 20.62
C GLY A 326 12.56 -7.77 21.17
N PRO A 327 12.67 -7.54 22.50
CA PRO A 327 12.12 -6.37 23.17
C PRO A 327 12.74 -5.04 22.71
N ARG A 328 11.92 -4.03 22.42
CA ARG A 328 12.34 -2.72 21.91
C ARG A 328 11.66 -1.55 22.62
N GLU A 329 12.38 -0.43 22.74
CA GLU A 329 11.85 0.85 23.22
C GLU A 329 10.76 1.43 22.30
N ALA A 330 9.79 2.13 22.89
CA ALA A 330 8.66 2.74 22.19
C ALA A 330 9.06 3.59 20.97
N ALA A 331 10.10 4.42 21.10
CA ALA A 331 10.55 5.36 20.07
C ALA A 331 11.06 4.68 18.78
N LYS A 332 11.46 3.40 18.87
CA LYS A 332 11.99 2.62 17.75
C LYS A 332 11.01 1.55 17.24
N SER A 333 9.82 1.45 17.84
CA SER A 333 8.84 0.42 17.53
C SER A 333 7.40 0.97 17.45
N VAL A 334 6.67 1.00 18.57
CA VAL A 334 5.22 1.21 18.66
C VAL A 334 4.79 2.61 18.24
N LEU A 335 5.66 3.62 18.40
CA LEU A 335 5.40 5.00 17.98
C LEU A 335 5.56 5.21 16.46
N LEU A 336 6.22 4.29 15.75
CA LEU A 336 6.50 4.44 14.32
C LEU A 336 5.30 3.97 13.50
N ALA A 337 4.71 4.89 12.74
CA ALA A 337 3.73 4.54 11.71
C ALA A 337 4.44 3.95 10.48
N PRO A 338 3.84 2.98 9.78
CA PRO A 338 4.36 2.46 8.52
C PRO A 338 4.59 3.59 7.51
N PRO A 339 5.72 3.60 6.78
CA PRO A 339 5.97 4.63 5.77
C PRO A 339 4.96 4.50 4.62
N SER A 340 4.35 5.63 4.25
CA SER A 340 3.29 5.67 3.22
C SER A 340 3.79 5.68 1.78
N ASN A 341 5.09 5.96 1.57
CA ASN A 341 5.69 6.05 0.25
C ASN A 341 7.16 5.61 0.26
N ALA A 342 7.68 5.23 -0.90
CA ALA A 342 9.04 4.69 -1.03
C ALA A 342 10.14 5.69 -0.63
N PHE A 343 9.95 6.99 -0.89
CA PHE A 343 10.91 8.03 -0.48
C PHE A 343 11.00 8.15 1.04
N SER A 344 9.84 8.21 1.71
CA SER A 344 9.74 8.19 3.17
C SER A 344 10.27 6.86 3.74
N GLY A 345 10.01 5.74 3.07
CA GLY A 345 10.53 4.43 3.42
C GLY A 345 12.06 4.37 3.38
N LEU A 346 12.69 4.94 2.36
CA LEU A 346 14.14 5.01 2.23
C LEU A 346 14.74 5.89 3.33
N TRP A 347 14.18 7.07 3.57
CA TRP A 347 14.62 7.96 4.65
C TRP A 347 14.47 7.29 6.02
N HIS A 348 13.32 6.66 6.26
CA HIS A 348 13.04 5.92 7.48
C HIS A 348 14.01 4.75 7.66
N ALA A 349 14.31 4.00 6.60
CA ALA A 349 15.27 2.89 6.61
C ALA A 349 16.69 3.36 6.94
N ILE A 350 17.15 4.50 6.40
CA ILE A 350 18.45 5.08 6.70
C ILE A 350 18.52 5.46 8.19
N ARG A 351 17.50 6.15 8.71
CA ARG A 351 17.46 6.57 10.11
C ARG A 351 17.39 5.38 11.09
N THR A 352 16.69 4.32 10.71
CA THR A 352 16.51 3.11 11.55
C THR A 352 17.55 2.01 11.27
N ARG A 353 18.49 2.24 10.33
CA ARG A 353 19.50 1.28 9.85
C ARG A 353 18.91 -0.05 9.36
N ARG A 354 17.71 -0.01 8.75
CA ARG A 354 16.99 -1.20 8.26
C ARG A 354 17.29 -1.45 6.78
N VAL A 355 18.28 -2.29 6.52
CA VAL A 355 18.82 -2.51 5.17
C VAL A 355 17.78 -3.07 4.19
N PHE A 356 16.98 -4.07 4.60
CA PHE A 356 16.01 -4.68 3.68
C PHE A 356 14.89 -3.72 3.26
N LEU A 357 14.30 -2.98 4.22
CA LEU A 357 13.32 -1.92 3.90
C LEU A 357 13.95 -0.86 2.98
N GLY A 358 15.22 -0.50 3.22
CA GLY A 358 15.96 0.43 2.37
C GLY A 358 16.13 -0.08 0.94
N LEU A 359 16.52 -1.35 0.75
CA LEU A 359 16.65 -1.99 -0.55
C LEU A 359 15.31 -2.06 -1.31
N VAL A 360 14.24 -2.43 -0.63
CA VAL A 360 12.88 -2.47 -1.20
C VAL A 360 12.40 -1.06 -1.57
N SER A 361 12.67 -0.06 -0.73
CA SER A 361 12.35 1.34 -1.02
C SER A 361 13.13 1.85 -2.23
N LEU A 362 14.42 1.55 -2.31
CA LEU A 362 15.29 1.94 -3.42
C LEU A 362 14.85 1.25 -4.72
N ALA A 363 14.51 -0.03 -4.68
CA ALA A 363 13.95 -0.76 -5.80
C ALA A 363 12.62 -0.14 -6.26
N SER A 364 11.73 0.23 -5.33
CA SER A 364 10.47 0.91 -5.68
C SER A 364 10.72 2.28 -6.32
N ILE A 365 11.68 3.08 -5.85
CA ILE A 365 12.04 4.36 -6.48
C ILE A 365 12.62 4.14 -7.90
N LEU A 366 13.51 3.16 -8.08
CA LEU A 366 14.06 2.82 -9.39
C LEU A 366 13.00 2.24 -10.34
N SER A 367 11.94 1.61 -9.82
CA SER A 367 10.83 1.10 -10.64
C SER A 367 9.99 2.21 -11.27
N GLU A 368 9.98 3.40 -10.69
CA GLU A 368 9.31 4.57 -11.26
C GLU A 368 10.05 5.09 -12.49
N SER A 369 11.39 5.06 -12.48
CA SER A 369 12.20 5.47 -13.63
C SER A 369 12.33 4.37 -14.70
N LEU A 370 12.09 3.10 -14.35
CA LEU A 370 12.21 1.97 -15.27
C LEU A 370 11.34 2.11 -16.53
N GLY A 371 10.11 2.61 -16.40
CA GLY A 371 9.21 2.79 -17.55
C GLY A 371 9.75 3.78 -18.60
N ILE A 372 10.51 4.78 -18.15
CA ILE A 372 11.20 5.72 -19.03
C ILE A 372 12.32 4.99 -19.78
N PHE A 373 13.15 4.22 -19.08
CA PHE A 373 14.25 3.48 -19.72
C PHE A 373 13.72 2.44 -20.71
N LEU A 374 12.72 1.63 -20.33
CA LEU A 374 12.10 0.62 -21.19
C LEU A 374 11.49 1.22 -22.46
N GLY A 375 10.85 2.38 -22.37
CA GLY A 375 10.32 3.08 -23.54
C GLY A 375 11.39 3.52 -24.54
N ASN A 376 12.63 3.72 -24.07
CA ASN A 376 13.79 4.17 -24.85
C ASN A 376 14.81 3.05 -25.17
N VAL A 377 14.48 1.78 -24.89
CA VAL A 377 15.28 0.61 -25.30
C VAL A 377 15.23 0.40 -26.83
N ARG A 378 14.19 0.89 -27.49
CA ARG A 378 14.06 0.77 -28.94
C ARG A 378 14.98 1.74 -29.65
N PHE A 379 15.60 1.27 -30.73
CA PHE A 379 16.49 2.10 -31.51
C PHE A 379 15.66 3.07 -32.37
N GLN A 380 15.47 4.30 -31.89
CA GLN A 380 14.92 5.38 -32.71
C GLN A 380 16.01 6.00 -33.57
N VAL A 381 15.72 6.27 -34.85
CA VAL A 381 16.67 6.87 -35.82
C VAL A 381 17.26 8.20 -35.33
N THR A 382 16.55 8.92 -34.44
CA THR A 382 17.01 10.19 -33.84
C THR A 382 17.82 10.05 -32.55
N GLN A 383 17.94 8.85 -31.99
CA GLN A 383 18.67 8.61 -30.75
C GLN A 383 20.11 8.23 -31.08
N THR A 384 21.06 8.85 -30.39
CA THR A 384 22.46 8.44 -30.53
C THR A 384 22.61 7.01 -30.00
N PHE A 385 23.37 6.18 -30.71
CA PHE A 385 23.66 4.80 -30.33
C PHE A 385 24.07 4.66 -28.85
N PHE A 386 24.83 5.64 -28.35
CA PHE A 386 25.23 5.75 -26.96
C PHE A 386 24.05 5.83 -25.97
N VAL A 387 23.03 6.66 -26.27
CA VAL A 387 21.86 6.83 -25.38
C VAL A 387 21.02 5.56 -25.36
N ASN A 388 20.86 4.89 -26.50
CA ASN A 388 20.15 3.60 -26.58
C ASN A 388 20.86 2.53 -25.74
N GLN A 389 22.18 2.43 -25.89
CA GLN A 389 23.00 1.50 -25.11
C GLN A 389 22.89 1.80 -23.61
N LEU A 390 23.00 3.07 -23.20
CA LEU A 390 22.88 3.46 -21.79
C LEU A 390 21.49 3.11 -21.22
N CYS A 391 20.40 3.40 -21.93
CA CYS A 391 19.05 3.09 -21.47
C CYS A 391 18.81 1.59 -21.33
N THR A 392 19.33 0.79 -22.27
CA THR A 392 19.21 -0.67 -22.24
C THR A 392 19.97 -1.27 -21.06
N TRP A 393 21.23 -0.90 -20.87
CA TRP A 393 22.02 -1.40 -19.74
C TRP A 393 21.53 -0.88 -18.39
N ALA A 394 21.02 0.35 -18.33
CA ALA A 394 20.37 0.87 -17.13
C ALA A 394 19.09 0.08 -16.78
N ALA A 395 18.23 -0.21 -17.76
CA ALA A 395 17.04 -1.03 -17.55
C ALA A 395 17.39 -2.45 -17.08
N VAL A 396 18.38 -3.08 -17.70
CA VAL A 396 18.91 -4.40 -17.29
C VAL A 396 19.45 -4.35 -15.85
N ALA A 397 20.24 -3.34 -15.51
CA ALA A 397 20.79 -3.17 -14.16
C ALA A 397 19.69 -2.98 -13.10
N ILE A 398 18.69 -2.15 -13.40
CA ILE A 398 17.54 -1.90 -12.52
C ILE A 398 16.74 -3.19 -12.31
N ILE A 399 16.36 -3.89 -13.38
CA ILE A 399 15.60 -5.15 -13.29
C ILE A 399 16.40 -6.23 -12.54
N SER A 400 17.69 -6.36 -12.83
CA SER A 400 18.58 -7.30 -12.13
C SER A 400 18.65 -7.01 -10.63
N MET A 401 18.79 -5.74 -10.25
CA MET A 401 18.76 -5.33 -8.85
C MET A 401 17.42 -5.68 -8.18
N MET A 402 16.29 -5.46 -8.87
CA MET A 402 14.97 -5.83 -8.35
C MET A 402 14.82 -7.33 -8.15
N LEU A 403 15.28 -8.14 -9.11
CA LEU A 403 15.28 -9.60 -9.00
C LEU A 403 16.12 -10.06 -7.80
N LEU A 404 17.28 -9.45 -7.58
CA LEU A 404 18.12 -9.73 -6.41
C LEU A 404 17.38 -9.42 -5.10
N VAL A 405 16.70 -8.28 -5.00
CA VAL A 405 15.89 -7.93 -3.81
C VAL A 405 14.77 -8.96 -3.57
N LEU A 406 14.12 -9.43 -4.65
CA LEU A 406 13.11 -10.48 -4.55
C LEU A 406 13.71 -11.82 -4.10
N LEU A 407 14.89 -12.20 -4.59
CA LEU A 407 15.62 -13.38 -4.14
C LEU A 407 15.93 -13.29 -2.65
N ILE A 408 16.45 -12.15 -2.17
CA ILE A 408 16.69 -11.91 -0.74
C ILE A 408 15.39 -12.06 0.06
N SER A 409 14.25 -11.59 -0.47
CA SER A 409 12.96 -11.68 0.20
C SER A 409 12.57 -13.13 0.54
N PHE A 410 12.92 -14.13 -0.29
CA PHE A 410 12.65 -15.54 0.00
C PHE A 410 13.38 -16.07 1.23
N PHE A 411 14.56 -15.52 1.55
CA PHE A 411 15.35 -15.93 2.71
C PHE A 411 14.94 -15.22 4.00
N LEU A 412 14.16 -14.14 3.91
CA LEU A 412 13.64 -13.44 5.08
C LEU A 412 12.46 -14.20 5.70
N LYS A 413 12.64 -14.61 6.95
CA LYS A 413 11.59 -15.19 7.78
C LYS A 413 10.66 -14.08 8.26
N TRP A 414 9.42 -14.11 7.80
CA TRP A 414 8.39 -13.18 8.25
C TRP A 414 7.69 -13.73 9.50
N PRO A 415 7.33 -12.87 10.47
CA PRO A 415 6.60 -13.30 11.65
C PRO A 415 5.25 -13.91 11.25
N HIS A 416 4.82 -14.92 12.01
CA HIS A 416 3.50 -15.52 11.79
C HIS A 416 2.41 -14.51 12.17
N MET A 417 1.47 -14.29 11.26
CA MET A 417 0.37 -13.34 11.42
C MET A 417 -0.92 -13.99 10.93
N PRO A 418 -1.83 -14.39 11.84
CA PRO A 418 -3.09 -15.03 11.44
C PRO A 418 -4.09 -14.06 10.80
N VAL A 419 -3.97 -12.75 11.08
CA VAL A 419 -4.91 -11.71 10.63
C VAL A 419 -4.19 -10.60 9.85
N ASP A 420 -4.80 -10.09 8.77
CA ASP A 420 -4.20 -9.06 7.92
C ASP A 420 -4.14 -7.68 8.63
N PRO A 421 -2.94 -7.14 8.94
CA PRO A 421 -2.80 -5.85 9.66
C PRO A 421 -3.05 -4.62 8.79
N SER A 422 -3.45 -4.77 7.52
CA SER A 422 -3.78 -3.64 6.63
C SER A 422 -5.18 -3.08 6.81
N SER A 423 -6.03 -3.80 7.54
CA SER A 423 -7.34 -3.32 7.98
C SER A 423 -7.23 -2.80 9.41
N ILE A 424 -8.13 -1.89 9.82
CA ILE A 424 -8.15 -1.39 11.20
C ILE A 424 -8.44 -2.58 12.14
N ALA A 425 -9.44 -3.40 11.85
CA ALA A 425 -9.80 -4.56 12.67
C ALA A 425 -8.64 -5.55 12.84
N GLY A 426 -7.89 -5.81 11.77
CA GLY A 426 -6.73 -6.69 11.84
C GLY A 426 -5.54 -6.08 12.59
N ALA A 427 -5.30 -4.78 12.46
CA ALA A 427 -4.29 -4.10 13.25
C ALA A 427 -4.70 -4.01 14.74
N MET A 428 -5.99 -3.81 15.03
CA MET A 428 -6.54 -3.80 16.38
C MET A 428 -6.37 -5.15 17.06
N TYR A 429 -6.59 -6.27 16.35
CA TYR A 429 -6.40 -7.62 16.88
C TYR A 429 -5.03 -7.80 17.57
N TYR A 430 -3.97 -7.26 16.98
CA TYR A 430 -2.61 -7.37 17.53
C TYR A 430 -2.35 -6.49 18.74
N VAL A 431 -3.15 -5.46 18.97
CA VAL A 431 -2.97 -4.46 20.03
C VAL A 431 -4.01 -4.60 21.15
N CYS A 432 -5.09 -5.35 20.90
CA CYS A 432 -6.24 -5.56 21.78
C CYS A 432 -5.97 -6.39 23.05
N ASP A 433 -4.72 -6.48 23.52
CA ASP A 433 -4.41 -7.12 24.79
C ASP A 433 -4.74 -6.18 25.96
N ASN A 434 -5.40 -6.67 27.01
CA ASN A 434 -5.66 -5.90 28.23
C ASN A 434 -4.36 -5.33 28.80
N SER A 435 -3.29 -6.12 28.80
CA SER A 435 -1.97 -5.70 29.32
C SER A 435 -1.36 -4.53 28.56
N VAL A 436 -1.70 -4.39 27.27
CA VAL A 436 -1.28 -3.30 26.39
C VAL A 436 -2.22 -2.12 26.57
N ILE A 437 -3.53 -2.34 26.38
CA ILE A 437 -4.57 -1.30 26.43
C ILE A 437 -4.51 -0.51 27.74
N ASP A 438 -4.37 -1.18 28.87
CA ASP A 438 -4.31 -0.53 30.20
C ASP A 438 -3.18 0.51 30.31
N LYS A 439 -2.13 0.40 29.49
CA LYS A 439 -1.01 1.36 29.43
C LYS A 439 -1.28 2.54 28.50
N PHE A 440 -2.18 2.39 27.53
CA PHE A 440 -2.50 3.41 26.51
C PHE A 440 -3.83 4.12 26.75
N GLU A 441 -4.56 3.75 27.80
CA GLU A 441 -5.78 4.42 28.26
C GLU A 441 -5.55 5.92 28.48
N GLY A 442 -6.49 6.76 28.04
CA GLY A 442 -6.41 8.22 28.18
C GLY A 442 -5.46 8.94 27.20
N LEU A 443 -4.74 8.23 26.31
CA LEU A 443 -3.82 8.83 25.35
C LEU A 443 -4.43 9.13 23.97
N SER A 444 -5.72 8.86 23.76
CA SER A 444 -6.37 8.98 22.44
C SER A 444 -6.62 10.41 21.98
N THR A 445 -6.74 11.36 22.92
CA THR A 445 -6.95 12.78 22.65
C THR A 445 -5.64 13.59 22.58
N PHE A 446 -4.50 12.96 22.88
CA PHE A 446 -3.22 13.64 22.93
C PHE A 446 -2.70 13.91 21.52
N ASP A 447 -2.13 15.10 21.32
CA ASP A 447 -1.38 15.40 20.10
C ASP A 447 -0.12 14.51 20.02
N LYS A 448 0.39 14.32 18.80
CA LYS A 448 1.50 13.41 18.50
C LYS A 448 2.70 13.64 19.43
N LYS A 449 3.10 14.91 19.64
CA LYS A 449 4.29 15.26 20.43
C LYS A 449 4.13 14.88 21.90
N ASP A 450 2.97 15.18 22.47
CA ASP A 450 2.70 14.94 23.90
C ASP A 450 2.52 13.44 24.15
N ARG A 451 1.81 12.75 23.27
CA ARG A 451 1.67 11.29 23.31
C ARG A 451 3.02 10.59 23.20
N ASP A 452 3.83 10.94 22.20
CA ASP A 452 5.13 10.31 21.97
C ASP A 452 6.06 10.53 23.17
N ARG A 453 5.99 11.71 23.81
CA ARG A 453 6.73 12.02 25.05
C ARG A 453 6.24 11.18 26.23
N THR A 454 4.92 11.05 26.42
CA THR A 454 4.34 10.28 27.51
C THR A 454 4.67 8.80 27.38
N VAL A 455 4.49 8.22 26.19
CA VAL A 455 4.78 6.79 25.94
C VAL A 455 6.29 6.51 26.04
N ALA A 456 7.14 7.42 25.56
CA ALA A 456 8.58 7.28 25.73
C ALA A 456 9.00 7.37 27.21
N GLY A 457 8.33 8.21 28.00
CA GLY A 457 8.57 8.34 29.44
C GLY A 457 8.04 7.20 30.30
N MET A 458 7.31 6.23 29.74
CA MET A 458 6.89 5.04 30.48
C MET A 458 8.04 4.05 30.71
N ASP A 459 9.16 4.20 30.00
CA ASP A 459 10.31 3.29 30.06
C ASP A 459 9.88 1.82 29.97
N LEU A 460 9.06 1.50 28.96
CA LEU A 460 8.58 0.15 28.68
C LEU A 460 9.26 -0.42 27.43
N LEU A 461 9.43 -1.74 27.44
CA LEU A 461 9.88 -2.51 26.28
C LEU A 461 8.69 -3.21 25.64
N TYR A 462 8.72 -3.30 24.31
CA TYR A 462 7.66 -3.86 23.51
C TYR A 462 8.21 -4.99 22.65
N GLU A 463 7.48 -6.11 22.62
CA GLU A 463 7.82 -7.30 21.84
C GLU A 463 6.57 -7.78 21.08
N PHE A 464 6.75 -8.49 19.98
CA PHE A 464 5.65 -9.10 19.22
C PHE A 464 5.85 -10.60 19.13
N GLY A 465 4.90 -11.37 19.66
CA GLY A 465 5.05 -12.82 19.73
C GLY A 465 3.81 -13.55 20.17
N GLU A 466 3.94 -14.86 20.28
CA GLU A 466 2.91 -15.71 20.87
C GLU A 466 2.86 -15.51 22.38
N ARG A 467 1.69 -15.19 22.89
CA ARG A 467 1.40 -15.08 24.32
C ARG A 467 0.10 -15.78 24.64
N MET A 468 0.04 -16.36 25.83
CA MET A 468 -1.21 -16.82 26.42
C MET A 468 -2.05 -15.58 26.76
N SER A 469 -3.16 -15.40 26.04
CA SER A 469 -4.15 -14.36 26.34
C SER A 469 -4.69 -14.56 27.76
N ALA A 470 -4.98 -13.45 28.47
CA ALA A 470 -5.69 -13.51 29.75
C ALA A 470 -7.05 -14.25 29.66
N GLU A 471 -7.60 -14.38 28.45
CA GLU A 471 -8.84 -15.09 28.13
C GLU A 471 -8.64 -16.57 27.73
N GLY A 472 -7.43 -17.13 27.91
CA GLY A 472 -7.21 -18.59 27.90
C GLY A 472 -6.80 -19.23 26.56
N GLY A 473 -6.33 -18.46 25.57
CA GLY A 473 -5.83 -19.00 24.29
C GLY A 473 -4.46 -18.44 23.88
N ASN A 474 -3.64 -19.24 23.20
CA ASN A 474 -2.41 -18.74 22.56
C ASN A 474 -2.78 -17.79 21.42
N ARG A 475 -2.37 -16.53 21.54
CA ARG A 475 -2.56 -15.50 20.51
C ARG A 475 -1.24 -14.85 20.15
N VAL A 476 -1.13 -14.37 18.92
CA VAL A 476 -0.01 -13.53 18.50
C VAL A 476 -0.40 -12.07 18.67
N GLY A 477 0.40 -11.29 19.39
CA GLY A 477 0.09 -9.88 19.64
C GLY A 477 1.27 -9.09 20.19
N LEU A 478 1.03 -7.81 20.44
CA LEU A 478 1.95 -6.91 21.11
C LEU A 478 2.03 -7.27 22.60
N ILE A 479 3.24 -7.31 23.12
CA ILE A 479 3.57 -7.64 24.49
C ILE A 479 4.29 -6.45 25.10
N VAL A 480 3.82 -6.00 26.27
CA VAL A 480 4.49 -4.98 27.07
C VAL A 480 5.32 -5.65 28.17
N LEU A 481 6.57 -5.23 28.29
CA LEU A 481 7.54 -5.70 29.27
C LEU A 481 8.05 -4.50 30.08
N ASP A 482 8.17 -4.68 31.39
CA ASP A 482 8.75 -3.67 32.28
C ASP A 482 10.28 -3.77 32.24
N THR A 483 10.94 -2.64 31.98
CA THR A 483 12.40 -2.56 31.85
C THR A 483 13.12 -2.94 33.15
N LYS A 484 12.45 -2.84 34.30
CA LYS A 484 13.00 -3.26 35.60
C LYS A 484 13.25 -4.76 35.72
N VAL A 485 12.60 -5.59 34.91
CA VAL A 485 12.71 -7.06 34.96
C VAL A 485 13.92 -7.58 34.16
N PHE A 486 14.47 -6.78 33.24
CA PHE A 486 15.56 -7.19 32.33
C PHE A 486 16.96 -6.67 32.71
N MET A 487 17.09 -5.89 33.79
CA MET A 487 18.38 -5.43 34.32
C MET A 487 18.90 -6.28 35.50
N LEU A 488 18.33 -7.47 35.71
CA LEU A 488 18.80 -8.53 36.59
C LEU A 488 19.15 -9.75 35.72
#